data_AF-A0A951MXH6-F1
#
_entry.id   AF-A0A951MXH6-F1
#
_cell.length_a   1.000
_cell.length_b   1.000
_cell.length_c   1.000
_cell.angle_alpha   90.00
_cell.angle_beta   90.00
_cell.angle_gamma   90.00
#
_symmetry.space_group_name_H-M   'P 1'
#
loop_
_entity.id
_entity.type
_entity.pdbx_description
1 polymer ?
#
loop_
_entity_poly.entity_id
_entity_poly.type
_entity_poly.pdbx_seq_one_letter_code
_entity_poly.pdbx_strand_id
1 'polypeptide(L)'
;MSAESTAAARHDEYQAQTEHEAADHPSDRSYVGIALVLGVLTAAEVATFYFEEELGALLIPALIVMMIVKFFLVIMWFMHLRFDHNLFTRIFVSGLVLAVGVYLVTLTTFKFFG
;
A
#
# COMPACT_ATOMS: atom_id res chain seq x y z
N MET A 1 -27.41 -0.49 53.58
CA MET A 1 -28.00 0.41 52.57
C MET A 1 -27.03 1.47 52.01
N SER A 2 -25.90 1.79 52.68
CA SER A 2 -24.92 2.78 52.14
C SER A 2 -23.76 2.18 51.32
N ALA A 3 -23.56 0.85 51.30
CA ALA A 3 -22.47 0.21 50.56
C ALA A 3 -22.85 -0.18 49.12
N GLU A 4 -24.12 -0.53 48.87
CA GLU A 4 -24.63 -0.88 47.53
C GLU A 4 -24.75 0.35 46.61
N SER A 5 -25.12 1.52 47.16
CA SER A 5 -25.22 2.78 46.40
C SER A 5 -23.86 3.24 45.83
N THR A 6 -22.78 3.05 46.60
CA THR A 6 -21.41 3.38 46.17
C THR A 6 -20.83 2.37 45.17
N ALA A 7 -21.37 1.14 45.12
CA ALA A 7 -20.97 0.12 44.14
C ALA A 7 -21.68 0.32 42.79
N ALA A 8 -22.96 0.70 42.81
CA ALA A 8 -23.73 1.06 41.62
C ALA A 8 -23.19 2.33 40.96
N ALA A 9 -22.90 3.38 41.73
CA ALA A 9 -22.31 4.62 41.20
C ALA A 9 -20.93 4.39 40.56
N ARG A 10 -20.11 3.48 41.10
CA ARG A 10 -18.82 3.09 40.50
C ARG A 10 -18.96 2.23 39.25
N HIS A 11 -20.03 1.46 39.11
CA HIS A 11 -20.32 0.71 37.88
C HIS A 11 -20.81 1.66 36.78
N ASP A 12 -21.65 2.65 37.11
CA ASP A 12 -22.09 3.67 36.17
C ASP A 12 -20.93 4.58 35.71
N GLU A 13 -20.00 4.94 36.61
CA GLU A 13 -18.78 5.68 36.25
C GLU A 13 -17.82 4.84 35.38
N TYR A 14 -17.72 3.52 35.61
CA TYR A 14 -16.93 2.62 34.77
C TYR A 14 -17.58 2.38 33.40
N GLN A 15 -18.91 2.30 33.32
CA GLN A 15 -19.64 2.19 32.05
C GLN A 15 -19.57 3.51 31.26
N ALA A 16 -19.67 4.67 31.91
CA ALA A 16 -19.50 5.96 31.26
C ALA A 16 -18.06 6.20 30.75
N GLN A 17 -17.04 5.68 31.44
CA GLN A 17 -15.65 5.71 30.96
C GLN A 17 -15.38 4.72 29.82
N THR A 18 -16.04 3.56 29.79
CA THR A 18 -15.85 2.57 28.71
C THR A 18 -16.66 2.90 27.45
N GLU A 19 -17.76 3.63 27.54
CA GLU A 19 -18.52 4.10 26.37
C GLU A 19 -17.86 5.29 25.65
N HIS A 20 -17.01 6.06 26.33
CA HIS A 20 -16.33 7.22 25.74
C HIS A 20 -14.98 6.90 25.07
N GLU A 21 -14.51 5.66 25.13
CA GLU A 21 -13.21 5.23 24.59
C GLU A 21 -13.34 4.26 23.39
N ALA A 22 -14.56 3.93 22.97
CA ALA A 22 -14.85 2.99 21.88
C ALA A 22 -15.14 3.67 20.52
N ALA A 23 -15.00 5.00 20.43
CA ALA A 23 -15.56 5.79 19.34
C ALA A 23 -14.57 6.70 18.61
N ASP A 24 -13.27 6.37 18.51
CA ASP A 24 -12.38 7.07 17.55
C ASP A 24 -11.06 6.32 17.26
N HIS A 25 -11.13 5.22 16.50
CA HIS A 25 -9.95 4.70 15.79
C HIS A 25 -10.04 5.03 14.28
N PRO A 26 -9.73 6.26 13.86
CA PRO A 26 -9.70 6.66 12.46
C PRO A 26 -8.31 6.42 11.87
N SER A 27 -8.08 5.31 11.15
CA SER A 27 -6.97 5.25 10.17
C SER A 27 -7.00 4.12 9.15
N ASP A 28 -7.70 3.00 9.37
CA ASP A 28 -7.36 1.77 8.64
C ASP A 28 -8.15 1.55 7.34
N ARG A 29 -9.29 2.23 7.18
CA ARG A 29 -10.22 1.99 6.06
C ARG A 29 -9.64 2.36 4.69
N SER A 30 -8.80 3.39 4.64
CA SER A 30 -8.17 3.82 3.39
C SER A 30 -7.25 2.72 2.86
N TYR A 31 -6.36 2.18 3.71
CA TYR A 31 -5.39 1.13 3.37
C TYR A 31 -6.07 -0.15 2.86
N VAL A 32 -7.15 -0.56 3.51
CA VAL A 32 -7.95 -1.72 3.07
C VAL A 32 -8.54 -1.49 1.68
N GLY A 33 -8.95 -0.26 1.35
CA GLY A 33 -9.41 0.12 0.01
C GLY A 33 -8.32 -0.06 -1.06
N ILE A 34 -7.09 0.40 -0.81
CA ILE A 34 -5.99 0.21 -1.77
C ILE A 34 -5.57 -1.26 -1.86
N ALA A 35 -5.57 -1.99 -0.75
CA ALA A 35 -5.31 -3.43 -0.74
C ALA A 35 -6.29 -4.19 -1.63
N LEU A 36 -7.58 -3.83 -1.57
CA LEU A 36 -8.60 -4.39 -2.46
C LEU A 36 -8.35 -4.03 -3.93
N VAL A 37 -8.03 -2.77 -4.24
CA VAL A 37 -7.68 -2.36 -5.61
C VAL A 37 -6.48 -3.14 -6.13
N LEU A 38 -5.43 -3.30 -5.31
CA LEU A 38 -4.24 -4.06 -5.67
C LEU A 38 -4.56 -5.54 -5.89
N GLY A 39 -5.43 -6.11 -5.05
CA GLY A 39 -5.94 -7.48 -5.17
C GLY A 39 -6.70 -7.68 -6.47
N VAL A 40 -7.60 -6.77 -6.82
CA VAL A 40 -8.34 -6.79 -8.10
C VAL A 40 -7.39 -6.64 -9.29
N LEU A 41 -6.43 -5.74 -9.21
CA LEU A 41 -5.42 -5.52 -10.26
C LEU A 41 -4.51 -6.76 -10.46
N THR A 42 -4.28 -7.52 -9.40
CA THR A 42 -3.51 -8.78 -9.43
C THR A 42 -4.37 -9.92 -9.98
N ALA A 43 -5.64 -10.02 -9.56
CA ALA A 43 -6.58 -10.97 -10.14
C ALA A 43 -6.80 -10.71 -11.64
N ALA A 44 -6.85 -9.44 -12.06
CA ALA A 44 -6.94 -9.05 -13.46
C ALA A 44 -5.71 -9.49 -14.26
N GLU A 45 -4.49 -9.34 -13.72
CA GLU A 45 -3.28 -9.88 -14.34
C GLU A 45 -3.34 -11.41 -14.47
N VAL A 46 -3.74 -12.11 -13.40
CA VAL A 46 -3.87 -13.57 -13.46
C VAL A 46 -4.90 -13.97 -14.52
N ALA A 47 -6.00 -13.23 -14.62
CA ALA A 47 -7.02 -13.41 -15.65
C ALA A 47 -6.46 -13.20 -17.06
N THR A 48 -5.54 -12.25 -17.28
CA THR A 48 -4.94 -12.06 -18.62
C THR A 48 -4.15 -13.26 -19.12
N PHE A 49 -3.61 -14.14 -18.25
CA PHE A 49 -3.01 -15.41 -18.69
C PHE A 49 -4.04 -16.36 -19.29
N TYR A 50 -5.30 -16.31 -18.87
CA TYR A 50 -6.37 -17.15 -19.42
C TYR A 50 -6.91 -16.61 -20.75
N PHE A 51 -6.74 -15.31 -21.02
CA PHE A 51 -7.21 -14.64 -22.25
C PHE A 51 -6.05 -14.27 -23.19
N GLU A 52 -4.91 -14.94 -23.04
CA GLU A 52 -3.67 -14.58 -23.76
C GLU A 52 -3.80 -14.69 -25.28
N GLU A 53 -4.59 -15.65 -25.77
CA GLU A 53 -4.82 -15.89 -27.19
C GLU A 53 -5.58 -14.73 -27.88
N GLU A 54 -6.42 -14.00 -27.16
CA GLU A 54 -7.21 -12.88 -27.70
C GLU A 54 -6.44 -11.55 -27.68
N LEU A 55 -5.48 -11.40 -26.76
CA LEU A 55 -4.72 -10.16 -26.53
C LEU A 55 -3.40 -10.10 -27.29
N GLY A 56 -2.85 -11.25 -27.69
CA GLY A 56 -1.72 -11.37 -28.61
C GLY A 56 -0.55 -10.42 -28.29
N ALA A 57 -0.16 -9.59 -29.27
CA ALA A 57 0.99 -8.67 -29.15
C ALA A 57 0.79 -7.53 -28.13
N LEU A 58 -0.45 -7.24 -27.72
CA LEU A 58 -0.76 -6.16 -26.79
C LEU A 58 -0.65 -6.60 -25.32
N LEU A 59 -0.57 -7.90 -25.08
CA LEU A 59 -0.46 -8.48 -23.74
C LEU A 59 0.81 -8.02 -23.03
N ILE A 60 1.96 -8.12 -23.68
CA ILE A 60 3.26 -7.74 -23.10
C ILE A 60 3.29 -6.27 -22.65
N PRO A 61 2.94 -5.27 -23.49
CA PRO A 61 2.92 -3.88 -23.03
C PRO A 61 1.86 -3.63 -21.95
N ALA A 62 0.69 -4.28 -22.02
CA ALA A 62 -0.34 -4.14 -20.99
C ALA A 62 0.12 -4.68 -19.63
N LEU A 63 0.82 -5.82 -19.60
CA LEU A 63 1.40 -6.40 -18.39
C LEU A 63 2.48 -5.50 -17.78
N ILE A 64 3.36 -4.91 -18.62
CA ILE A 64 4.37 -3.96 -18.15
C ILE A 64 3.71 -2.73 -17.50
N VAL A 65 2.66 -2.19 -18.12
CA VAL A 65 1.92 -1.05 -17.56
C VAL A 65 1.27 -1.43 -16.22
N MET A 66 0.61 -2.59 -16.13
CA MET A 66 0.03 -3.09 -14.89
C MET A 66 1.08 -3.28 -13.78
N MET A 67 2.26 -3.78 -14.12
CA MET A 67 3.39 -3.93 -13.19
C MET A 67 3.87 -2.58 -12.65
N ILE A 68 4.03 -1.59 -13.52
CA ILE A 68 4.41 -0.23 -13.12
C ILE A 68 3.35 0.36 -12.17
N VAL A 69 2.07 0.23 -12.51
CA VAL A 69 0.97 0.74 -11.70
C VAL A 69 0.94 0.09 -10.31
N LYS A 70 1.13 -1.24 -10.24
CA LYS A 70 1.25 -1.99 -8.96
C LYS A 70 2.38 -1.44 -8.11
N PHE A 71 3.55 -1.28 -8.72
CA PHE A 71 4.72 -0.77 -8.04
C PHE A 71 4.47 0.60 -7.42
N PHE A 72 3.88 1.54 -8.19
CA PHE A 72 3.55 2.88 -7.67
C PHE A 72 2.48 2.88 -6.58
N LEU A 73 1.44 2.04 -6.71
CA LEU A 73 0.41 1.91 -5.68
C LEU A 73 0.97 1.36 -4.37
N VAL A 74 1.84 0.34 -4.43
CA VAL A 74 2.47 -0.25 -3.25
C VAL A 74 3.38 0.75 -2.54
N ILE A 75 4.22 1.49 -3.28
CA ILE A 75 5.13 2.45 -2.63
C ILE A 75 4.37 3.63 -2.05
N MET A 76 3.34 4.15 -2.74
CA MET A 76 2.65 5.35 -2.29
C MET A 76 1.77 5.08 -1.06
N TRP A 77 1.14 3.91 -1.00
CA TRP A 77 0.14 3.60 0.01
C TRP A 77 0.59 2.52 1.01
N PHE A 78 1.15 1.39 0.57
CA PHE A 78 1.54 0.30 1.48
C PHE A 78 2.86 0.57 2.23
N MET A 79 3.81 1.25 1.60
CA MET A 79 5.07 1.67 2.23
C MET A 79 4.94 2.95 3.06
N HIS A 80 3.72 3.44 3.31
CA HIS A 80 3.44 4.62 4.14
C HIS A 80 4.03 5.96 3.68
N LEU A 81 4.76 6.03 2.56
CA LEU A 81 5.44 7.23 2.05
C LEU A 81 4.58 8.52 1.91
N ARG A 82 3.26 8.38 1.74
CA ARG A 82 2.30 9.50 1.73
C ARG A 82 2.00 10.06 3.13
N PHE A 83 2.11 9.22 4.16
CA PHE A 83 1.78 9.47 5.57
C PHE A 83 3.03 9.59 6.47
N ASP A 84 4.19 9.16 5.97
CA ASP A 84 5.48 9.22 6.65
C ASP A 84 6.27 10.47 6.27
N HIS A 85 7.32 10.80 7.05
CA HIS A 85 8.14 11.99 6.80
C HIS A 85 8.84 11.90 5.43
N ASN A 86 8.94 13.04 4.71
CA ASN A 86 9.54 13.18 3.36
C ASN A 86 10.96 12.57 3.18
N LEU A 87 11.60 12.16 4.27
CA LEU A 87 12.89 11.48 4.28
C LEU A 87 12.82 10.08 3.68
N PHE A 88 11.79 9.28 4.02
CA PHE A 88 11.61 7.95 3.44
C PHE A 88 11.39 8.03 1.93
N THR A 89 10.63 9.03 1.47
CA THR A 89 10.41 9.30 0.04
C THR A 89 11.69 9.68 -0.67
N ARG A 90 12.51 10.54 -0.05
CA ARG A 90 13.80 10.93 -0.63
C ARG A 90 14.76 9.75 -0.76
N ILE A 91 14.90 8.92 0.28
CA ILE A 91 15.82 7.77 0.25
C ILE A 91 15.35 6.76 -0.80
N PHE A 92 14.05 6.46 -0.85
CA PHE A 92 13.49 5.54 -1.85
C PHE A 92 13.70 6.05 -3.28
N VAL A 93 13.33 7.31 -3.55
CA VAL A 93 13.51 7.92 -4.87
C VAL A 93 14.99 7.98 -5.25
N SER A 94 15.88 8.29 -4.29
CA SER A 94 17.33 8.27 -4.54
C SER A 94 17.82 6.89 -4.94
N GLY A 95 17.31 5.82 -4.30
CA GLY A 95 17.60 4.44 -4.65
C GLY A 95 17.08 4.07 -6.04
N LEU A 96 15.88 4.51 -6.41
CA LEU A 96 15.30 4.31 -7.75
C LEU A 96 16.15 5.00 -8.83
N VAL A 97 16.54 6.25 -8.59
CA VAL A 97 17.43 7.01 -9.49
C VAL A 97 18.79 6.34 -9.61
N LEU A 98 19.36 5.88 -8.50
CA LEU A 98 20.64 5.15 -8.49
C LEU A 98 20.51 3.85 -9.32
N ALA A 99 19.47 3.06 -9.10
CA ALA A 99 19.23 1.81 -9.81
C ALA A 99 19.14 2.02 -11.33
N VAL A 100 18.34 3.01 -11.77
CA VAL A 100 18.24 3.39 -13.18
C VAL A 100 19.58 3.90 -13.72
N GLY A 101 20.29 4.73 -12.94
CA GLY A 101 21.60 5.27 -13.32
C GLY A 101 22.65 4.17 -13.53
N VAL A 102 22.78 3.24 -12.58
CA VAL A 102 23.69 2.09 -12.70
C VAL A 102 23.31 1.24 -13.90
N TYR A 103 22.03 0.92 -14.09
CA TYR A 103 21.56 0.16 -15.24
C TYR A 103 21.97 0.81 -16.57
N LEU A 104 21.77 2.13 -16.72
CA LEU A 104 22.16 2.87 -17.91
C LEU A 104 23.68 2.88 -18.12
N VAL A 105 24.46 3.04 -17.05
CA VAL A 105 25.93 2.98 -17.11
C VAL A 105 26.37 1.61 -17.59
N THR A 106 25.84 0.53 -17.02
CA THR A 106 26.18 -0.83 -17.43
C THR A 106 25.80 -1.10 -18.89
N LEU A 107 24.60 -0.67 -19.31
CA LEU A 107 24.13 -0.80 -20.69
C LEU A 107 25.02 -0.03 -21.68
N THR A 108 25.46 1.18 -21.30
CA THR A 108 26.38 1.99 -22.12
C THR A 108 27.75 1.31 -22.22
N THR A 109 28.29 0.79 -21.12
CA THR A 109 29.56 0.05 -21.11
C THR A 109 29.50 -1.18 -22.01
N PHE A 110 28.44 -1.99 -21.91
CA PHE A 110 28.29 -3.16 -22.79
C PHE A 110 28.08 -2.82 -24.27
N LYS A 111 27.44 -1.68 -24.58
CA LYS A 111 27.30 -1.21 -25.97
C LYS A 111 28.61 -0.63 -26.53
N PHE A 112 29.48 -0.07 -25.69
CA PHE A 112 30.75 0.53 -26.10
C PHE A 112 31.92 -0.47 -26.13
N PHE A 113 31.89 -1.52 -25.29
CA PHE A 113 32.92 -2.55 -25.20
C PHE A 113 32.50 -3.91 -25.80
N GLY A 114 31.27 -4.00 -26.33
CA GLY A 114 30.74 -5.18 -27.02
C GLY A 114 30.77 -5.03 -28.54
#